data_AF-A0A915EEQ1-F1
#
_entry.id   AF-A0A915EEQ1-F1
#
_cell.length_a   1.000
_cell.length_b   1.000
_cell.length_c   1.000
_cell.angle_alpha   90.00
_cell.angle_beta   90.00
_cell.angle_gamma   90.00
#
_symmetry.space_group_name_H-M   'P 1'
#
loop_
_entity.id
_entity.type
_entity.pdbx_description
1 polymer ?
#
loop_
_entity_poly.entity_id
_entity_poly.type
_entity_poly.pdbx_seq_one_letter_code
_entity_poly.pdbx_strand_id
1 'polypeptide(L)'
;MNSLNPAELEKYNQVLARINQIFTTTPLCELGSKEGTACLLKFGDLHSLLQSNQNAKDNLNWWKSWRMAAGPNLTDAYAELIESTNKAAKENGFSNGGAMWRSVFELPDVNGKPQVDIQDQMEQVYQQILPFYKQLHGYIRPRLASIYASKESGEGLTRDGPLPVHLLKSLNGESWSGHYELTRPFAEDDQKIDAEILEISTLKITQSGLCLLRFTVS
;
A
#
# COMPACT_ATOMS: atom_id res chain seq x y z
N MET A 1 -16.35 -16.27 11.62
CA MET A 1 -16.84 -17.27 10.64
C MET A 1 -17.59 -18.43 11.27
N ASN A 2 -17.34 -18.77 12.53
CA ASN A 2 -17.94 -19.92 13.24
C ASN A 2 -19.47 -19.88 13.39
N SER A 3 -20.13 -18.76 13.08
CA SER A 3 -21.60 -18.65 13.08
C SER A 3 -22.25 -19.19 11.80
N LEU A 4 -21.50 -19.27 10.69
CA LEU A 4 -22.01 -19.78 9.44
C LEU A 4 -22.32 -21.27 9.54
N ASN A 5 -23.40 -21.72 8.89
CA ASN A 5 -23.67 -23.14 8.77
C ASN A 5 -22.64 -23.83 7.86
N PRO A 6 -22.55 -25.18 7.85
CA PRO A 6 -21.53 -25.89 7.08
C PRO A 6 -21.51 -25.56 5.58
N ALA A 7 -22.68 -25.39 4.95
CA ALA A 7 -22.76 -25.08 3.52
C ALA A 7 -22.29 -23.65 3.20
N GLU A 8 -22.59 -22.69 4.08
CA GLU A 8 -22.15 -21.31 3.95
C GLU A 8 -20.66 -21.15 4.21
N LEU A 9 -20.14 -21.86 5.21
CA LEU A 9 -18.70 -21.91 5.49
C LEU A 9 -17.93 -22.50 4.30
N GLU A 10 -18.46 -23.56 3.70
CA GLU A 10 -17.89 -24.16 2.49
C GLU A 10 -17.88 -23.15 1.33
N LYS A 11 -19.01 -22.45 1.08
CA LYS A 11 -19.07 -21.39 0.06
C LYS A 11 -18.03 -20.30 0.33
N TYR A 12 -17.90 -19.84 1.57
CA TYR A 12 -16.90 -18.84 1.96
C TYR A 12 -15.47 -19.29 1.64
N ASN A 13 -15.12 -20.54 1.98
CA ASN A 13 -13.80 -21.10 1.70
C ASN A 13 -13.55 -21.24 0.20
N GLN A 14 -14.57 -21.62 -0.59
CA GLN A 14 -14.48 -21.67 -2.05
C GLN A 14 -14.23 -20.29 -2.66
N VAL A 15 -14.89 -19.24 -2.15
CA VAL A 15 -14.65 -17.86 -2.59
C VAL A 15 -13.21 -17.42 -2.29
N LEU A 16 -12.69 -17.72 -1.09
CA LEU A 16 -11.29 -17.44 -0.75
C LEU A 16 -10.31 -18.18 -1.67
N ALA A 17 -10.56 -19.46 -1.93
CA ALA A 17 -9.75 -20.27 -2.84
C ALA A 17 -9.77 -19.68 -4.26
N ARG A 18 -10.94 -19.23 -4.74
CA ARG A 18 -11.09 -18.57 -6.05
C ARG A 18 -10.32 -17.26 -6.12
N ILE A 19 -10.36 -16.41 -5.09
CA ILE A 19 -9.56 -15.17 -5.04
C ILE A 19 -8.07 -15.51 -5.14
N ASN A 20 -7.58 -16.45 -4.33
CA ASN A 20 -6.18 -16.89 -4.37
C ASN A 20 -5.78 -17.46 -5.74
N GLN A 21 -6.69 -18.22 -6.37
CA GLN A 21 -6.47 -18.73 -7.72
C GLN A 21 -6.32 -17.60 -8.73
N ILE A 22 -7.20 -16.59 -8.70
CA ILE A 22 -7.09 -15.42 -9.59
C ILE A 22 -5.72 -14.74 -9.42
N PHE A 23 -5.25 -14.53 -8.19
CA PHE A 23 -3.93 -13.97 -7.94
C PHE A 23 -2.78 -14.82 -8.51
N THR A 24 -2.87 -16.14 -8.42
CA THR A 24 -1.74 -17.03 -8.75
C THR A 24 -1.74 -17.54 -10.18
N THR A 25 -2.90 -17.59 -10.85
CA THR A 25 -3.05 -18.25 -12.15
C THR A 25 -3.42 -17.33 -13.30
N THR A 26 -3.90 -16.10 -13.04
CA THR A 26 -4.29 -15.18 -14.12
C THR A 26 -3.07 -14.83 -14.99
N PRO A 27 -3.09 -15.20 -16.28
CA PRO A 27 -1.99 -14.91 -17.20
C PRO A 27 -1.99 -13.43 -17.56
N LEU A 28 -0.80 -12.88 -17.74
CA LEU A 28 -0.58 -11.49 -18.08
C LEU A 28 0.08 -11.40 -19.45
N CYS A 29 -0.60 -10.72 -20.35
CA CYS A 29 -0.08 -10.39 -21.67
C CYS A 29 0.51 -8.97 -21.60
N GLU A 30 1.68 -8.77 -22.19
CA GLU A 30 2.21 -7.40 -22.30
C GLU A 30 1.37 -6.61 -23.31
N LEU A 31 1.01 -5.37 -22.96
CA LEU A 31 0.21 -4.52 -23.84
C LEU A 31 1.04 -4.16 -25.08
N GLY A 32 0.51 -4.48 -26.27
CA GLY A 32 1.19 -4.23 -27.53
C GLY A 32 2.07 -5.38 -28.02
N SER A 33 2.09 -6.54 -27.35
CA SER A 33 2.68 -7.76 -27.91
C SER A 33 2.02 -8.14 -29.23
N LYS A 34 2.81 -8.74 -30.13
CA LYS A 34 2.30 -9.27 -31.40
C LYS A 34 1.27 -10.36 -31.14
N GLU A 35 0.27 -10.45 -32.01
CA GLU A 35 -0.70 -11.53 -32.00
C GLU A 35 0.01 -12.90 -32.02
N GLY A 36 -0.41 -13.81 -31.14
CA GLY A 36 0.23 -15.11 -30.94
C GLY A 36 1.40 -15.13 -29.93
N THR A 37 1.76 -14.00 -29.33
CA THR A 37 2.73 -13.97 -28.22
C THR A 37 2.12 -14.64 -26.98
N ALA A 38 2.84 -15.60 -26.39
CA ALA A 38 2.39 -16.28 -25.18
C ALA A 38 2.35 -15.32 -23.98
N CYS A 39 1.26 -15.36 -23.22
CA CYS A 39 1.08 -14.57 -22.00
C CYS A 39 1.68 -15.34 -20.81
N LEU A 40 2.99 -15.19 -20.63
CA LEU A 40 3.77 -15.99 -19.67
C LEU A 40 3.83 -15.39 -18.26
N LEU A 41 3.62 -14.08 -18.14
CA LEU A 41 3.74 -13.37 -16.88
C LEU A 41 2.55 -13.64 -15.96
N LYS A 42 2.78 -13.59 -14.65
CA LYS A 42 1.78 -13.71 -13.59
C LYS A 42 2.01 -12.65 -12.52
N PHE A 43 1.06 -12.53 -11.58
CA PHE A 43 1.15 -11.57 -10.47
C PHE A 43 2.50 -11.64 -9.72
N GLY A 44 3.00 -12.85 -9.47
CA GLY A 44 4.26 -13.06 -8.74
C GLY A 44 5.49 -12.49 -9.45
N ASP A 45 5.46 -12.38 -10.77
CA ASP A 45 6.58 -11.85 -11.57
C ASP A 45 6.65 -10.32 -11.52
N LEU A 46 5.50 -9.67 -11.30
CA LEU A 46 5.37 -8.21 -11.39
C LEU A 46 6.23 -7.45 -10.39
N HIS A 47 6.44 -8.02 -9.21
CA HIS A 47 7.25 -7.36 -8.18
C HIS A 47 8.68 -7.13 -8.66
N SER A 48 9.34 -8.19 -9.15
CA SER A 48 10.71 -8.12 -9.66
C SER A 48 10.82 -7.25 -10.92
N LEU A 49 9.82 -7.32 -11.81
CA LEU A 49 9.75 -6.49 -13.01
C LEU A 49 9.67 -4.99 -12.65
N LEU A 50 8.73 -4.60 -11.78
CA LEU A 50 8.57 -3.22 -11.34
C LEU A 50 9.80 -2.70 -10.58
N GLN A 51 10.47 -3.52 -9.79
CA GLN A 51 11.66 -3.10 -9.03
C GLN A 51 12.88 -2.81 -9.91
N SER A 52 13.07 -3.63 -10.95
CA SER A 52 14.24 -3.57 -11.84
C SER A 52 14.06 -2.60 -13.02
N ASN A 53 12.83 -2.25 -13.40
CA ASN A 53 12.57 -1.43 -14.57
C ASN A 53 12.41 0.07 -14.25
N GLN A 54 13.14 0.90 -14.99
CA GLN A 54 13.08 2.37 -14.93
C GLN A 54 12.28 2.98 -16.09
N ASN A 55 11.66 2.16 -16.95
CA ASN A 55 10.76 2.63 -18.00
C ASN A 55 9.33 2.81 -17.45
N ALA A 56 8.87 4.06 -17.40
CA ALA A 56 7.53 4.40 -16.89
C ALA A 56 6.40 3.73 -17.69
N LYS A 57 6.55 3.64 -19.02
CA LYS A 57 5.54 3.07 -19.92
C LYS A 57 5.40 1.58 -19.72
N ASP A 58 6.51 0.85 -19.59
CA ASP A 58 6.50 -0.58 -19.31
C ASP A 58 5.87 -0.86 -17.94
N ASN A 59 6.26 -0.10 -16.91
CA ASN A 59 5.69 -0.22 -15.57
C ASN A 59 4.17 0.03 -15.58
N LEU A 60 3.71 1.05 -16.32
CA LEU A 60 2.30 1.33 -16.51
C LEU A 60 1.59 0.19 -17.24
N ASN A 61 2.20 -0.37 -18.28
CA ASN A 61 1.64 -1.46 -19.07
C ASN A 61 1.46 -2.71 -18.21
N TRP A 62 2.47 -3.15 -17.47
CA TRP A 62 2.36 -4.31 -16.59
C TRP A 62 1.31 -4.10 -15.48
N TRP A 63 1.30 -2.91 -14.87
CA TRP A 63 0.31 -2.57 -13.85
C TRP A 63 -1.11 -2.60 -14.41
N LYS A 64 -1.33 -2.03 -15.60
CA LYS A 64 -2.64 -2.04 -16.29
C LYS A 64 -3.03 -3.45 -16.71
N SER A 65 -2.14 -4.23 -17.32
CA SER A 65 -2.38 -5.61 -17.73
C SER A 65 -2.91 -6.44 -16.57
N TRP A 66 -2.31 -6.32 -15.39
CA TRP A 66 -2.80 -7.01 -14.19
C TRP A 66 -4.18 -6.58 -13.76
N ARG A 67 -4.41 -5.27 -13.61
CA ARG A 67 -5.70 -4.74 -13.19
C ARG A 67 -6.82 -5.12 -14.17
N MET A 68 -6.53 -5.12 -15.46
CA MET A 68 -7.50 -5.48 -16.51
C MET A 68 -7.76 -6.98 -16.56
N ALA A 69 -6.73 -7.82 -16.42
CA ALA A 69 -6.87 -9.28 -16.49
C ALA A 69 -7.54 -9.87 -15.24
N ALA A 70 -7.21 -9.37 -14.05
CA ALA A 70 -7.72 -9.91 -12.79
C ALA A 70 -8.95 -9.17 -12.26
N GLY A 71 -9.06 -7.86 -12.51
CA GLY A 71 -10.06 -6.97 -11.91
C GLY A 71 -11.52 -7.45 -12.05
N PRO A 72 -11.99 -7.83 -13.26
CA PRO A 72 -13.37 -8.29 -13.44
C PRO A 72 -13.72 -9.47 -12.53
N ASN A 73 -12.91 -10.53 -12.55
CA ASN A 73 -13.15 -11.73 -11.75
C ASN A 73 -12.95 -11.50 -10.25
N LEU A 74 -12.01 -10.63 -9.87
CA LEU A 74 -11.81 -10.25 -8.47
C LEU A 74 -13.01 -9.47 -7.92
N THR A 75 -13.62 -8.60 -8.72
CA THR A 75 -14.74 -7.76 -8.27
C THR A 75 -15.91 -8.60 -7.77
N ASP A 76 -16.33 -9.59 -8.58
CA ASP A 76 -17.43 -10.49 -8.21
C ASP A 76 -17.06 -11.37 -7.01
N ALA A 77 -15.84 -11.91 -7.00
CA ALA A 77 -15.40 -12.77 -5.90
C ALA A 77 -15.31 -12.03 -4.57
N TYR A 78 -14.82 -10.78 -4.56
CA TYR A 78 -14.80 -9.96 -3.36
C TYR A 78 -16.20 -9.55 -2.90
N ALA A 79 -17.13 -9.27 -3.82
CA ALA A 79 -18.51 -8.97 -3.45
C ALA A 79 -19.16 -10.13 -2.67
N GLU A 80 -19.00 -11.35 -3.16
CA GLU A 80 -19.49 -12.57 -2.47
C GLU A 80 -18.79 -12.80 -1.11
N LEU A 81 -17.48 -12.51 -1.03
CA LEU A 81 -16.71 -12.62 0.21
C LEU A 81 -17.24 -11.66 1.27
N ILE A 82 -17.48 -10.40 0.88
CA ILE A 82 -17.96 -9.35 1.79
C ILE A 82 -19.40 -9.64 2.24
N GLU A 83 -20.26 -10.13 1.35
CA GLU A 83 -21.62 -10.55 1.71
C GLU A 83 -21.58 -11.64 2.80
N SER A 84 -20.80 -12.69 2.57
CA SER A 84 -20.66 -13.81 3.52
C SER A 84 -20.04 -13.36 4.86
N THR A 85 -19.04 -12.48 4.80
CA THR A 85 -18.37 -11.93 5.99
C THR A 85 -19.34 -11.07 6.81
N ASN A 86 -20.14 -10.22 6.15
CA ASN A 86 -21.13 -9.38 6.81
C ASN A 86 -22.28 -10.18 7.40
N LYS A 87 -22.73 -11.25 6.73
CA LYS A 87 -23.71 -12.18 7.30
C LYS A 87 -23.19 -12.79 8.60
N ALA A 88 -21.99 -13.37 8.56
CA ALA A 88 -21.36 -13.95 9.75
C ALA A 88 -21.22 -12.91 10.88
N ALA A 89 -20.82 -11.68 10.56
CA ALA A 89 -20.71 -10.62 11.54
C ALA A 89 -22.04 -10.32 12.24
N LYS A 90 -23.14 -10.21 11.47
CA LYS A 90 -24.49 -9.96 12.01
C LYS A 90 -25.00 -11.07 12.91
N GLU A 91 -24.74 -12.33 12.55
CA GLU A 91 -25.09 -13.49 13.38
C GLU A 91 -24.30 -13.52 14.69
N ASN A 92 -23.09 -12.97 14.70
CA ASN A 92 -22.27 -12.78 15.90
C ASN A 92 -22.59 -11.47 16.65
N GLY A 93 -23.67 -10.77 16.29
CA GLY A 93 -24.11 -9.55 16.98
C GLY A 93 -23.37 -8.26 16.59
N PHE A 94 -22.53 -8.29 15.57
CA PHE A 94 -21.83 -7.11 15.05
C PHE A 94 -22.62 -6.42 13.92
N SER A 95 -22.38 -5.12 13.72
CA SER A 95 -23.04 -4.36 12.66
C SER A 95 -22.60 -4.78 11.24
N ASN A 96 -21.31 -5.12 11.08
CA ASN A 96 -20.69 -5.58 9.84
C ASN A 96 -19.34 -6.27 10.11
N GLY A 97 -18.72 -6.81 9.05
CA GLY A 97 -17.42 -7.49 9.13
C GLY A 97 -16.29 -6.61 9.67
N GLY A 98 -16.31 -5.31 9.38
CA GLY A 98 -15.32 -4.36 9.89
C GLY A 98 -15.41 -4.17 11.40
N ALA A 99 -16.62 -4.04 11.95
CA ALA A 99 -16.84 -3.98 13.40
C ALA A 99 -16.40 -5.29 14.07
N MET A 100 -16.73 -6.43 13.46
CA MET A 100 -16.27 -7.73 13.95
C MET A 100 -14.73 -7.83 13.97
N TRP A 101 -14.03 -7.35 12.94
CA TRP A 101 -12.56 -7.37 12.90
C TRP A 101 -11.91 -6.45 13.92
N ARG A 102 -12.49 -5.27 14.18
CA ARG A 102 -11.93 -4.34 15.18
C ARG A 102 -12.20 -4.75 16.62
N SER A 103 -13.22 -5.58 16.86
CA SER A 103 -13.62 -6.02 18.20
C SER A 103 -12.49 -6.64 19.02
N VAL A 104 -11.48 -7.24 18.38
CA VAL A 104 -10.32 -7.82 19.06
C VAL A 104 -9.38 -6.77 19.68
N PHE A 105 -9.47 -5.51 19.24
CA PHE A 105 -8.67 -4.38 19.70
C PHE A 105 -9.47 -3.41 20.59
N GLU A 106 -10.79 -3.39 20.44
CA GLU A 106 -11.73 -2.51 21.16
C GLU A 106 -12.06 -3.05 22.56
N LEU A 107 -11.03 -3.17 23.43
CA LEU A 107 -11.09 -3.74 24.79
C LEU A 107 -12.45 -3.48 25.49
N PRO A 108 -13.27 -4.52 25.74
CA PRO A 108 -14.57 -4.32 26.36
C PRO A 108 -14.43 -3.96 27.84
N ASP A 109 -15.30 -3.08 28.34
CA ASP A 109 -15.46 -2.79 29.76
C ASP A 109 -16.29 -3.89 30.47
N VAL A 110 -16.51 -3.72 31.77
CA VAL A 110 -17.31 -4.66 32.59
C VAL A 110 -18.77 -4.82 32.13
N ASN A 111 -19.26 -3.91 31.28
CA ASN A 111 -20.60 -3.93 30.69
C ASN A 111 -20.58 -4.30 29.20
N GLY A 112 -19.43 -4.73 28.65
CA GLY A 112 -19.29 -5.11 27.25
C GLY A 112 -19.19 -3.93 26.27
N LYS A 113 -18.95 -2.70 26.74
CA LYS A 113 -18.75 -1.53 25.88
C LYS A 113 -17.27 -1.36 25.50
N PRO A 114 -16.95 -1.01 24.24
CA PRO A 114 -15.60 -0.62 23.87
C PRO A 114 -15.05 0.49 24.77
N GLN A 115 -13.91 0.24 25.42
CA GLN A 115 -13.18 1.28 26.16
C GLN A 115 -12.39 2.20 25.22
N VAL A 116 -12.10 1.71 24.03
CA VAL A 116 -11.29 2.38 23.01
C VAL A 116 -12.01 2.27 21.68
N ASP A 117 -12.18 3.41 21.01
CA ASP A 117 -12.48 3.43 19.58
C ASP A 117 -11.15 3.42 18.81
N ILE A 118 -10.82 2.27 18.22
CA ILE A 118 -9.55 2.11 17.51
C ILE A 118 -9.53 2.91 16.20
N GLN A 119 -10.68 3.24 15.60
CA GLN A 119 -10.73 4.06 14.40
C GLN A 119 -10.30 5.49 14.71
N ASP A 120 -10.82 6.05 15.81
CA ASP A 120 -10.44 7.39 16.28
C ASP A 120 -8.96 7.46 16.65
N GLN A 121 -8.43 6.43 17.33
CA GLN A 121 -7.00 6.37 17.64
C GLN A 121 -6.12 6.30 16.39
N MET A 122 -6.50 5.48 15.40
CA MET A 122 -5.79 5.39 14.13
C MET A 122 -5.78 6.73 13.39
N GLU A 123 -6.92 7.44 13.36
CA GLU A 123 -7.02 8.77 12.75
C GLU A 123 -6.12 9.78 13.47
N GLN A 124 -6.09 9.78 14.81
CA GLN A 124 -5.21 10.67 15.58
C GLN A 124 -3.72 10.42 15.28
N VAL A 125 -3.31 9.15 15.18
CA VAL A 125 -1.93 8.79 14.81
C VAL A 125 -1.65 9.18 13.36
N TYR A 126 -2.58 8.96 12.44
CA TYR A 126 -2.45 9.37 11.05
C TYR A 126 -2.22 10.88 10.93
N GLN A 127 -3.00 11.70 11.65
CA GLN A 127 -2.83 13.16 11.65
C GLN A 127 -1.47 13.61 12.21
N GLN A 128 -0.89 12.87 13.16
CA GLN A 128 0.47 13.15 13.66
C GLN A 128 1.55 12.82 12.62
N ILE A 129 1.35 11.75 11.83
CA ILE A 129 2.29 11.32 10.78
C ILE A 129 2.16 12.17 9.50
N LEU A 130 0.96 12.69 9.22
CA LEU A 130 0.63 13.37 7.97
C LEU A 130 1.58 14.53 7.59
N PRO A 131 2.03 15.42 8.49
CA PRO A 131 3.00 16.46 8.15
C PRO A 131 4.33 15.91 7.65
N PHE A 132 4.83 14.83 8.27
CA PHE A 132 6.06 14.15 7.83
C PHE A 132 5.84 13.43 6.49
N TYR A 133 4.74 12.71 6.35
CA TYR A 133 4.39 12.06 5.07
C TYR A 133 4.32 13.05 3.92
N LYS A 134 3.74 14.24 4.12
CA LYS A 134 3.70 15.31 3.11
C LYS A 134 5.11 15.79 2.70
N GLN A 135 6.05 15.89 3.65
CA GLN A 135 7.44 16.24 3.37
C GLN A 135 8.14 15.13 2.57
N LEU A 136 7.98 13.87 2.98
CA LEU A 136 8.52 12.72 2.26
C LEU A 136 7.95 12.60 0.83
N HIS A 137 6.64 12.77 0.70
CA HIS A 137 5.95 12.81 -0.59
C HIS A 137 6.47 13.98 -1.45
N GLY A 138 6.69 15.16 -0.86
CA GLY A 138 7.29 16.31 -1.54
C GLY A 138 8.74 16.08 -1.96
N TYR A 139 9.50 15.34 -1.15
CA TYR A 139 10.90 14.99 -1.39
C TYR A 139 11.07 13.99 -2.55
N ILE A 140 10.24 12.95 -2.59
CA ILE A 140 10.37 11.87 -3.58
C ILE A 140 9.84 12.28 -4.95
N ARG A 141 8.80 13.12 -5.01
CA ARG A 141 8.13 13.53 -6.25
C ARG A 141 9.10 14.06 -7.33
N PRO A 142 9.93 15.09 -7.09
CA PRO A 142 10.85 15.61 -8.11
C PRO A 142 11.93 14.60 -8.50
N ARG A 143 12.30 13.68 -7.60
CA ARG A 143 13.26 12.62 -7.91
C ARG A 143 12.68 11.57 -8.84
N LEU A 144 11.43 11.14 -8.59
CA LEU A 144 10.70 10.28 -9.52
C LEU A 144 10.55 10.95 -10.89
N ALA A 145 10.23 12.24 -10.92
CA ALA A 145 10.17 12.99 -12.18
C ALA A 145 11.52 12.98 -12.93
N SER A 146 12.64 13.05 -12.20
CA SER A 146 14.00 12.97 -12.78
C SER A 146 14.35 11.57 -13.28
N ILE A 147 14.00 10.52 -12.51
CA ILE A 147 14.22 9.11 -12.88
C ILE A 147 13.45 8.75 -14.15
N TYR A 148 12.22 9.23 -14.28
CA TYR A 148 11.29 8.86 -15.36
C TYR A 148 11.14 9.94 -16.45
N ALA A 149 12.12 10.84 -16.61
CA ALA A 149 12.05 12.05 -17.45
C ALA A 149 11.94 11.84 -18.99
N SER A 150 11.70 10.62 -19.50
CA SER A 150 11.68 10.34 -20.95
C SER A 150 10.48 11.00 -21.66
N LYS A 151 10.62 11.37 -22.95
CA LYS A 151 9.51 11.95 -23.75
C LYS A 151 8.29 11.01 -23.91
N GLU A 152 8.45 9.74 -23.59
CA GLU A 152 7.44 8.69 -23.68
C GLU A 152 6.63 8.53 -22.39
N SER A 153 7.06 9.13 -21.27
CA SER A 153 6.30 9.21 -20.02
C SER A 153 5.23 10.31 -20.05
N GLY A 154 4.69 10.59 -21.25
CA GLY A 154 3.77 11.68 -21.61
C GLY A 154 2.48 11.81 -20.79
N GLU A 155 2.31 10.99 -19.77
CA GLU A 155 1.41 11.23 -18.65
C GLU A 155 2.14 10.93 -17.33
N GLY A 156 2.14 11.88 -16.38
CA GLY A 156 1.87 11.46 -15.01
C GLY A 156 2.71 11.95 -13.84
N LEU A 157 3.58 12.95 -13.93
CA LEU A 157 4.00 13.65 -12.70
C LEU A 157 3.82 15.16 -12.86
N THR A 158 2.68 15.65 -12.39
CA THR A 158 2.48 17.10 -12.24
C THR A 158 3.17 17.57 -10.95
N ARG A 159 3.61 18.83 -10.94
CA ARG A 159 4.33 19.43 -9.79
C ARG A 159 3.58 19.24 -8.47
N ASP A 160 2.26 19.37 -8.52
CA ASP A 160 1.38 19.43 -7.35
C ASP A 160 0.39 18.25 -7.27
N GLY A 161 0.53 17.24 -8.15
CA GLY A 161 -0.40 16.10 -8.23
C GLY A 161 0.04 14.85 -7.46
N PRO A 162 -0.82 13.81 -7.43
CA PRO A 162 -0.51 12.54 -6.77
C PRO A 162 0.64 11.81 -7.47
N LEU A 163 1.31 10.91 -6.73
CA LEU A 163 2.28 9.99 -7.33
C LEU A 163 1.55 8.84 -8.02
N PRO A 164 1.86 8.53 -9.29
CA PRO A 164 1.34 7.32 -9.93
C PRO A 164 1.92 6.06 -9.29
N VAL A 165 1.05 5.13 -8.89
CA VAL A 165 1.44 3.92 -8.16
C VAL A 165 2.44 3.04 -8.93
N HIS A 166 2.30 2.95 -10.26
CA HIS A 166 3.18 2.15 -11.12
C HIS A 166 4.63 2.68 -11.13
N LEU A 167 4.87 3.90 -10.67
CA LEU A 167 6.21 4.48 -10.56
C LEU A 167 6.82 4.28 -9.17
N LEU A 168 6.12 3.64 -8.23
CA LEU A 168 6.59 3.44 -6.86
C LEU A 168 7.39 2.14 -6.68
N LYS A 169 7.66 1.39 -7.77
CA LYS A 169 8.30 0.06 -7.75
C LYS A 169 7.57 -0.98 -6.88
N SER A 170 6.30 -0.72 -6.57
CA SER A 170 5.36 -1.64 -5.92
C SER A 170 4.06 -1.63 -6.70
N LEU A 171 3.41 -2.79 -6.80
CA LEU A 171 2.15 -2.92 -7.53
C LEU A 171 1.01 -2.13 -6.87
N ASN A 172 1.02 -2.04 -5.55
CA ASN A 172 0.01 -1.37 -4.74
C ASN A 172 0.53 -0.11 -4.04
N GLY A 173 1.83 0.21 -4.19
CA GLY A 173 2.45 1.37 -3.55
C GLY A 173 2.73 1.17 -2.07
N GLU A 174 2.79 -0.07 -1.59
CA GLU A 174 2.96 -0.40 -0.17
C GLU A 174 4.36 -0.04 0.37
N SER A 175 5.34 0.02 -0.50
CA SER A 175 6.72 0.38 -0.18
C SER A 175 7.33 1.15 -1.34
N TRP A 176 8.12 2.17 -1.00
CA TRP A 176 8.91 2.96 -1.95
C TRP A 176 10.41 2.64 -1.85
N SER A 177 10.78 1.59 -1.08
CA SER A 177 12.17 1.24 -0.79
C SER A 177 12.98 0.92 -2.05
N GLY A 178 12.35 0.45 -3.13
CA GLY A 178 13.02 0.21 -4.41
C GLY A 178 13.66 1.46 -5.03
N HIS A 179 13.31 2.65 -4.54
CA HIS A 179 13.89 3.92 -4.98
C HIS A 179 15.03 4.42 -4.09
N TYR A 180 15.35 3.74 -2.99
CA TYR A 180 16.33 4.22 -2.01
C TYR A 180 17.65 4.64 -2.66
N GLU A 181 18.28 3.75 -3.44
CA GLU A 181 19.55 4.02 -4.12
C GLU A 181 19.52 5.23 -5.06
N LEU A 182 18.38 5.46 -5.72
CA LEU A 182 18.20 6.56 -6.69
C LEU A 182 17.78 7.88 -6.03
N THR A 183 17.36 7.83 -4.76
CA THR A 183 16.72 8.95 -4.09
C THR A 183 17.36 9.32 -2.76
N ARG A 184 18.40 8.60 -2.35
CA ARG A 184 19.21 8.92 -1.17
C ARG A 184 19.74 10.36 -1.23
N PRO A 185 19.67 11.13 -0.14
CA PRO A 185 20.10 12.53 -0.14
C PRO A 185 21.61 12.71 -0.37
N PHE A 186 22.40 11.75 0.11
CA PHE A 186 23.86 11.78 0.09
C PHE A 186 24.41 10.49 -0.52
N ALA A 187 25.41 10.60 -1.39
CA ALA A 187 25.94 9.47 -2.16
C ALA A 187 26.98 8.62 -1.39
N GLU A 188 27.53 9.13 -0.28
CA GLU A 188 28.74 8.59 0.35
C GLU A 188 28.53 8.02 1.77
N ASP A 189 27.31 7.99 2.31
CA ASP A 189 27.14 8.04 3.77
C ASP A 189 26.09 7.10 4.39
N ASP A 190 26.15 5.79 4.08
CA ASP A 190 25.47 4.81 4.94
C ASP A 190 26.04 4.85 6.38
N GLN A 191 27.28 5.31 6.57
CA GLN A 191 27.94 5.38 7.88
C GLN A 191 27.59 6.64 8.70
N LYS A 192 27.17 7.75 8.09
CA LYS A 192 26.82 8.97 8.83
C LYS A 192 25.36 9.03 9.26
N ILE A 193 24.45 8.32 8.58
CA ILE A 193 23.05 8.23 9.00
C ILE A 193 22.94 7.62 10.39
N ASP A 194 23.72 6.58 10.70
CA ASP A 194 23.75 5.97 12.04
C ASP A 194 24.25 6.97 13.11
N ALA A 195 25.21 7.82 12.76
CA ALA A 195 25.72 8.87 13.65
C ALA A 195 24.69 9.99 13.89
N GLU A 196 23.97 10.42 12.85
CA GLU A 196 22.90 11.42 12.96
C GLU A 196 21.66 10.90 13.69
N ILE A 197 21.27 9.63 13.51
CA ILE A 197 20.21 8.99 14.28
C ILE A 197 20.61 8.88 15.76
N LEU A 198 21.90 8.60 16.06
CA LEU A 198 22.45 8.67 17.40
C LEU A 198 22.41 10.11 17.97
N GLU A 199 22.68 11.13 17.17
CA GLU A 199 22.51 12.54 17.59
C GLU A 199 21.03 12.91 17.83
N ILE A 200 20.10 12.49 16.97
CA ILE A 200 18.66 12.74 17.17
C ILE A 200 18.13 11.99 18.40
N SER A 201 18.63 10.78 18.68
CA SER A 201 18.27 10.03 19.89
C SER A 201 18.87 10.59 21.18
N THR A 202 20.00 11.31 21.08
CA THR A 202 20.61 12.04 22.21
C THR A 202 20.01 13.43 22.41
N LEU A 203 19.43 14.03 21.35
CA LEU A 203 18.46 15.12 21.42
C LEU A 203 17.13 14.62 22.01
N LYS A 204 17.16 14.24 23.28
CA LYS A 204 16.00 13.79 24.03
C LYS A 204 14.81 14.70 23.78
N ILE A 205 13.72 14.06 23.34
CA ILE A 205 12.34 14.35 23.72
C ILE A 205 12.34 14.67 25.21
N THR A 206 12.55 15.93 25.54
CA THR A 206 12.13 16.49 26.81
C THR A 206 10.70 16.91 26.57
N GLN A 207 9.78 16.18 27.22
CA GLN A 207 8.42 16.63 27.40
C GLN A 207 8.44 18.12 27.76
N SER A 208 7.62 18.90 27.05
CA SER A 208 7.26 20.29 27.33
C SER A 208 8.13 21.37 26.68
N GLY A 209 7.57 21.96 25.62
CA GLY A 209 7.66 23.41 25.38
C GLY A 209 8.79 23.88 24.47
N LEU A 210 8.39 24.47 23.34
CA LEU A 210 9.10 25.44 22.49
C LEU A 210 10.64 25.37 22.46
N CYS A 211 11.21 25.08 21.29
CA CYS A 211 12.51 25.66 20.96
C CYS A 211 12.60 26.08 19.49
N LEU A 212 12.89 27.38 19.32
CA LEU A 212 13.11 28.08 18.06
C LEU A 212 14.40 27.57 17.38
N LEU A 213 14.27 27.04 16.17
CA LEU A 213 15.43 26.81 15.30
C LEU A 213 15.94 28.16 14.77
N ARG A 214 17.03 28.64 15.35
CA ARG A 214 17.85 29.71 14.76
C ARG A 214 18.84 29.04 13.80
N PHE A 215 18.55 29.06 12.50
CA PHE A 215 19.52 28.72 11.47
C PHE A 215 20.54 29.86 11.37
N THR A 216 21.81 29.58 11.69
CA THR A 216 22.93 30.40 11.24
C THR A 216 23.60 29.67 10.09
N VAL A 217 23.46 30.26 8.90
CA VAL A 217 24.22 29.91 7.69
C VAL A 217 25.65 30.42 7.88
N SER A 218 26.65 29.58 7.59
CA SER A 218 28.02 30.00 7.30
C SER A 218 28.31 29.70 5.83
#